data_AF-A0A9E5XTY6-F1
#
_entry.id   AF-A0A9E5XTY6-F1
#
_cell.length_a   1.000
_cell.length_b   1.000
_cell.length_c   1.000
_cell.angle_alpha   90.00
_cell.angle_beta   90.00
_cell.angle_gamma   90.00
#
_symmetry.space_group_name_H-M   'P 1'
#
loop_
_entity.id
_entity.type
_entity.pdbx_description
1 polymer ?
#
loop_
_entity_poly.entity_id
_entity_poly.type
_entity_poly.pdbx_seq_one_letter_code
_entity_poly.pdbx_strand_id
1 'polypeptide(L)'
;MKTLLIERIMLLWVWALIPAAGQNITSDTLHPPPDSDTINRPAEEPDIFDKDHSLRFADYLFRTGQYEYATEEYQRVIFMQPGFVYPKLQVVRSQKARKDFQKALNYFALYFPVFDTLSPSVQKEGIRLYILVEDYPEANFWLRKTSWPKPEKATWTLGIKALEMKWDEALQYYKTYEDSIRNPVFHQFGLTVQRRLEQPHKSPWIAGTLSALVPGLGKVYTKDYGDAAMSLLFVGLNAWQAYRGFRKEGIKSVHGWVFAGIGATFYLGNIWGSAKAAKRFNRKFDKEATDEIKAVFEYHL
;
A
#
# COMPACT_ATOMS: atom_id res chain seq x y z
N MET A 1 -23.57 -20.49 9.55
CA MET A 1 -23.36 -21.75 10.30
C MET A 1 -22.10 -22.55 9.90
N LYS A 2 -21.32 -22.14 8.88
CA LYS A 2 -20.07 -22.83 8.49
C LYS A 2 -18.77 -22.22 9.07
N THR A 3 -18.83 -21.03 9.66
CA THR A 3 -17.62 -20.32 10.16
C THR A 3 -17.24 -20.70 11.59
N LEU A 4 -18.19 -21.15 12.41
CA LEU A 4 -17.95 -21.54 13.82
C LEU A 4 -17.34 -22.93 14.00
N LEU A 5 -17.29 -23.76 12.95
CA LEU A 5 -16.73 -25.11 13.03
C LEU A 5 -15.21 -25.14 12.85
N ILE A 6 -14.63 -24.13 12.19
CA ILE A 6 -13.19 -24.07 11.89
C ILE A 6 -12.39 -23.55 13.10
N GLU A 7 -12.95 -22.60 13.87
CA GLU A 7 -12.31 -22.11 15.09
C GLU A 7 -12.26 -23.16 16.22
N ARG A 8 -13.25 -24.06 16.29
CA ARG A 8 -13.26 -25.15 17.29
C ARG A 8 -12.27 -26.27 17.00
N ILE A 9 -11.84 -26.47 15.75
CA ILE A 9 -10.87 -27.52 15.39
C ILE A 9 -9.43 -27.05 15.63
N MET A 10 -9.14 -25.74 15.52
CA MET A 10 -7.79 -25.22 15.81
C MET A 10 -7.47 -25.15 17.31
N LEU A 11 -8.46 -24.96 18.18
CA LEU A 11 -8.24 -24.91 19.63
C LEU A 11 -7.94 -26.28 20.26
N LEU A 12 -8.26 -27.39 19.58
CA LEU A 12 -8.01 -28.75 20.08
C LEU A 12 -6.57 -29.24 19.87
N TRP A 13 -5.76 -28.59 19.02
CA TRP A 13 -4.37 -29.01 18.77
C TRP A 13 -3.33 -28.32 19.67
N VAL A 14 -3.66 -27.19 20.27
CA VAL A 14 -2.69 -26.41 21.07
C VAL A 14 -2.56 -26.93 22.52
N TRP A 15 -3.50 -27.75 22.99
CA TRP A 15 -3.49 -28.30 24.36
C TRP A 15 -2.87 -29.70 24.51
N ALA A 16 -2.41 -30.35 23.43
CA ALA A 16 -1.98 -31.75 23.47
C ALA A 16 -0.46 -31.98 23.71
N LEU A 17 0.34 -30.96 24.02
CA LEU A 17 1.81 -31.11 24.15
C LEU A 17 2.43 -30.50 25.42
N ILE A 18 1.69 -30.50 26.53
CA ILE A 18 2.26 -30.18 27.85
C ILE A 18 2.29 -31.46 28.70
N PRO A 19 3.45 -32.08 28.95
CA PRO A 19 3.59 -32.99 30.09
C PRO A 19 3.75 -32.15 31.37
N ALA A 20 2.87 -32.40 32.34
CA ALA A 20 2.97 -31.87 33.68
C ALA A 20 4.00 -32.65 34.51
N ALA A 21 4.86 -31.88 35.20
CA ALA A 21 5.50 -32.10 36.50
C ALA A 21 6.12 -33.46 36.88
N GLY A 22 7.37 -33.40 37.39
CA GLY A 22 7.68 -34.04 38.67
C GLY A 22 8.91 -34.96 38.74
N GLN A 23 9.90 -34.50 39.50
CA GLN A 23 10.87 -35.25 40.33
C GLN A 23 12.06 -35.99 39.67
N ASN A 24 13.28 -35.49 39.90
CA ASN A 24 14.22 -36.02 40.92
C ASN A 24 15.61 -35.40 40.70
N ILE A 25 16.01 -34.48 41.56
CA ILE A 25 17.37 -33.95 41.60
C ILE A 25 18.18 -34.90 42.50
N THR A 26 19.03 -35.72 41.89
CA THR A 26 20.05 -36.48 42.61
C THR A 26 21.14 -35.53 43.06
N SER A 27 21.38 -35.51 44.37
CA SER A 27 22.54 -34.90 45.02
C SER A 27 23.82 -35.59 44.55
N ASP A 28 24.60 -34.94 43.68
CA ASP A 28 26.06 -35.05 43.67
C ASP A 28 26.65 -34.13 42.60
N THR A 29 27.18 -33.00 43.03
CA THR A 29 28.35 -32.27 42.49
C THR A 29 28.44 -30.95 43.26
N LEU A 30 28.75 -31.06 44.55
CA LEU A 30 29.17 -29.92 45.37
C LEU A 30 30.60 -29.53 44.96
N HIS A 31 30.76 -28.38 44.30
CA HIS A 31 32.01 -27.63 44.37
C HIS A 31 32.21 -27.13 45.81
N PRO A 32 33.45 -27.08 46.34
CA PRO A 32 33.70 -26.62 47.70
C PRO A 32 33.29 -25.13 47.84
N PRO A 33 32.81 -24.70 49.02
CA PRO A 33 32.41 -23.32 49.22
C PRO A 33 33.63 -22.40 49.13
N PRO A 34 33.46 -21.16 48.63
CA PRO A 34 34.54 -20.19 48.59
C PRO A 34 34.91 -19.77 50.02
N ASP A 35 36.21 -19.54 50.23
CA ASP A 35 36.81 -19.13 51.50
C ASP A 35 36.01 -18.00 52.18
N SER A 36 35.82 -18.17 53.49
CA SER A 36 34.97 -17.35 54.37
C SER A 36 35.58 -16.00 54.74
N ASP A 37 36.06 -15.24 53.75
CA ASP A 37 36.65 -13.92 53.99
C ASP A 37 36.43 -12.93 52.83
N THR A 38 35.19 -12.83 52.35
CA THR A 38 34.73 -11.62 51.65
C THR A 38 33.42 -11.11 52.22
N ILE A 39 33.55 -9.95 52.84
CA ILE A 39 32.52 -9.13 53.44
C ILE A 39 31.37 -8.88 52.44
N ASN A 40 30.14 -9.17 52.88
CA ASN A 40 28.85 -8.64 52.40
C ASN A 40 28.94 -7.67 51.20
N ARG A 41 28.76 -8.20 49.99
CA ARG A 41 28.07 -7.48 48.92
C ARG A 41 26.70 -8.13 48.74
N PRO A 42 25.58 -7.40 48.84
CA PRO A 42 24.30 -7.94 48.39
C PRO A 42 24.48 -8.43 46.95
N ALA A 43 23.92 -9.58 46.60
CA ALA A 43 23.87 -10.03 45.21
C ALA A 43 23.38 -8.85 44.37
N GLU A 44 24.22 -8.34 43.46
CA GLU A 44 23.85 -7.23 42.60
C GLU A 44 22.56 -7.62 41.89
N GLU A 45 21.49 -6.83 42.07
CA GLU A 45 20.23 -7.05 41.34
C GLU A 45 20.58 -7.14 39.85
N PRO A 46 20.03 -8.11 39.10
CA PRO A 46 20.34 -8.24 37.68
C PRO A 46 20.10 -6.90 36.99
N ASP A 47 21.10 -6.35 36.31
CA ASP A 47 20.96 -5.08 35.61
C ASP A 47 19.99 -5.24 34.42
N ILE A 48 18.71 -5.02 34.69
CA ILE A 48 17.63 -5.08 33.70
C ILE A 48 17.75 -3.99 32.62
N PHE A 49 18.66 -3.03 32.82
CA PHE A 49 18.90 -1.91 31.92
C PHE A 49 20.10 -2.12 31.00
N ASP A 50 20.70 -3.31 31.01
CA ASP A 50 21.74 -3.67 30.07
C ASP A 50 21.19 -3.73 28.62
N LYS A 51 22.12 -3.83 27.67
CA LYS A 51 21.83 -3.86 26.23
C LYS A 51 20.98 -5.07 25.82
N ASP A 52 21.21 -6.25 26.42
CA ASP A 52 20.53 -7.48 26.02
C ASP A 52 19.08 -7.53 26.55
N HIS A 53 18.85 -7.07 27.78
CA HIS A 53 17.51 -6.90 28.36
C HIS A 53 16.73 -5.81 27.63
N SER A 54 17.35 -4.66 27.36
CA SER A 54 16.74 -3.57 26.57
C SER A 54 16.32 -4.05 25.18
N LEU A 55 17.17 -4.84 24.51
CA LEU A 55 16.86 -5.41 23.19
C LEU A 55 15.66 -6.38 23.25
N ARG A 56 15.65 -7.29 24.23
CA ARG A 56 14.54 -8.24 24.41
C ARG A 56 13.22 -7.52 24.71
N PHE A 57 13.27 -6.44 25.48
CA PHE A 57 12.10 -5.63 25.77
C PHE A 57 11.61 -4.86 24.53
N ALA A 58 12.52 -4.25 23.75
CA ALA A 58 12.19 -3.62 22.47
C ALA A 58 11.53 -4.61 21.49
N ASP A 59 12.07 -5.83 21.37
CA ASP A 59 11.48 -6.90 20.55
C ASP A 59 10.10 -7.35 21.06
N TYR A 60 9.86 -7.33 22.37
CA TYR A 60 8.54 -7.59 22.95
C TYR A 60 7.54 -6.48 22.58
N LEU A 61 7.93 -5.21 22.74
CA LEU A 61 7.10 -4.06 22.37
C LEU A 61 6.76 -4.08 20.88
N PHE A 62 7.74 -4.37 20.02
CA PHE A 62 7.53 -4.49 18.58
C PHE A 62 6.51 -5.58 18.23
N ARG A 63 6.68 -6.78 18.80
CA ARG A 63 5.77 -7.92 18.54
C ARG A 63 4.36 -7.71 19.09
N THR A 64 4.22 -6.92 20.14
CA THR A 64 2.91 -6.56 20.72
C THR A 64 2.26 -5.35 20.07
N GLY A 65 2.84 -4.81 18.99
CA GLY A 65 2.28 -3.68 18.23
C GLY A 65 2.54 -2.31 18.86
N GLN A 66 3.31 -2.26 19.94
CA GLN A 66 3.68 -1.04 20.65
C GLN A 66 4.87 -0.34 19.99
N TYR A 67 4.73 -0.01 18.70
CA TYR A 67 5.83 0.45 17.84
C TYR A 67 6.47 1.78 18.28
N GLU A 68 5.71 2.63 18.97
CA GLU A 68 6.22 3.87 19.55
C GLU A 68 7.26 3.58 20.64
N TYR A 69 6.85 2.84 21.68
CA TYR A 69 7.75 2.43 22.76
C TYR A 69 8.89 1.53 22.26
N ALA A 70 8.61 0.64 21.30
CA ALA A 70 9.65 -0.17 20.67
C ALA A 70 10.72 0.71 20.02
N THR A 71 10.33 1.81 19.37
CA THR A 71 11.28 2.75 18.75
C THR A 71 12.20 3.38 19.79
N GLU A 72 11.64 3.84 20.92
CA GLU A 72 12.40 4.46 22.01
C GLU A 72 13.39 3.46 22.63
N GLU A 73 12.95 2.23 22.89
CA GLU A 73 13.82 1.18 23.44
C GLU A 73 14.88 0.71 22.44
N TYR A 74 14.57 0.61 21.14
CA TYR A 74 15.60 0.34 20.14
C TYR A 74 16.61 1.49 20.05
N GLN A 75 16.17 2.75 20.15
CA GLN A 75 17.08 3.91 20.19
C GLN A 75 18.00 3.88 21.40
N ARG A 76 17.52 3.42 22.55
CA ARG A 76 18.36 3.16 23.73
C ARG A 76 19.43 2.12 23.43
N VAL A 77 19.09 1.01 22.78
CA VAL A 77 20.08 -0.01 22.36
C VAL A 77 21.08 0.57 21.35
N ILE A 78 20.64 1.41 20.41
CA ILE A 78 21.53 2.12 19.47
C ILE A 78 22.49 3.04 20.21
N PHE A 79 22.02 3.74 21.24
CA PHE A 79 22.87 4.60 22.07
C PHE A 79 23.97 3.78 22.80
N MET A 80 23.62 2.62 23.35
CA MET A 80 24.58 1.72 24.02
C MET A 80 25.57 1.08 23.05
N GLN A 81 25.13 0.76 21.83
CA GLN A 81 25.98 0.16 20.80
C GLN A 81 25.71 0.77 19.41
N PRO A 82 26.33 1.92 19.07
CA PRO A 82 26.04 2.65 17.83
C PRO A 82 26.32 1.88 16.53
N GLY A 83 27.21 0.89 16.57
CA GLY A 83 27.52 0.01 15.44
C GLY A 83 26.46 -1.07 15.18
N PHE A 84 25.51 -1.28 16.09
CA PHE A 84 24.58 -2.40 16.00
C PHE A 84 23.47 -2.11 14.97
N VAL A 85 23.47 -2.88 13.88
CA VAL A 85 22.57 -2.67 12.73
C VAL A 85 21.13 -3.07 13.03
N TYR A 86 20.91 -4.14 13.81
CA TYR A 86 19.58 -4.70 14.02
C TYR A 86 18.58 -3.69 14.64
N PRO A 87 18.91 -3.00 15.75
CA PRO A 87 18.00 -2.00 16.33
C PRO A 87 17.69 -0.83 15.38
N LYS A 88 18.67 -0.38 14.59
CA LYS A 88 18.47 0.67 13.57
C LYS A 88 17.40 0.28 12.56
N LEU A 89 17.49 -0.95 12.05
CA LEU A 89 16.50 -1.47 11.11
C LEU A 89 15.12 -1.65 11.77
N GLN A 90 15.09 -2.00 13.06
CA GLN A 90 13.81 -2.14 13.77
C GLN A 90 13.13 -0.81 14.08
N VAL A 91 13.88 0.28 14.30
CA VAL A 91 13.29 1.64 14.34
C VAL A 91 12.59 1.96 13.02
N VAL A 92 13.25 1.72 11.88
CA VAL A 92 12.67 1.94 10.55
C VAL A 92 11.40 1.10 10.37
N ARG A 93 11.44 -0.19 10.71
CA ARG A 93 10.29 -1.09 10.62
C ARG A 93 9.15 -0.70 11.54
N SER A 94 9.45 -0.17 12.72
CA SER A 94 8.45 0.33 13.68
C SER A 94 7.65 1.49 13.09
N GLN A 95 8.32 2.44 12.44
CA GLN A 95 7.65 3.56 11.77
C GLN A 95 6.86 3.08 10.53
N LYS A 96 7.42 2.13 9.76
CA LYS A 96 6.70 1.51 8.64
C LYS A 96 5.42 0.80 9.09
N ALA A 97 5.47 0.09 10.22
CA ALA A 97 4.29 -0.59 10.78
C ALA A 97 3.20 0.39 11.27
N ARG A 98 3.60 1.61 11.66
CA ARG A 98 2.68 2.74 11.94
C ARG A 98 2.15 3.43 10.67
N LYS A 99 2.55 2.98 9.47
CA LYS A 99 2.29 3.61 8.17
C LYS A 99 2.87 5.03 8.02
N ASP A 100 3.81 5.40 8.87
CA ASP A 100 4.56 6.65 8.75
C ASP A 100 5.81 6.42 7.89
N PHE A 101 5.59 6.26 6.59
CA PHE A 101 6.64 5.92 5.62
C PHE A 101 7.68 7.04 5.49
N GLN A 102 7.27 8.30 5.65
CA GLN A 102 8.20 9.43 5.60
C GLN A 102 9.15 9.41 6.80
N LYS A 103 8.64 9.18 8.01
CA LYS A 103 9.48 9.06 9.20
C LYS A 103 10.37 7.81 9.13
N ALA A 104 9.86 6.71 8.59
CA ALA A 104 10.66 5.50 8.33
C ALA A 104 11.83 5.80 7.37
N LEU A 105 11.57 6.53 6.27
CA LEU A 105 12.61 6.93 5.31
C LEU A 105 13.63 7.89 5.94
N ASN A 106 13.19 8.83 6.76
CA ASN A 106 14.09 9.75 7.47
C ASN A 106 15.03 9.00 8.43
N TYR A 107 14.52 8.04 9.20
CA TYR A 107 15.38 7.18 10.04
C TYR A 107 16.28 6.28 9.22
N PHE A 108 15.81 5.76 8.08
CA PHE A 108 16.64 4.96 7.20
C PHE A 108 17.83 5.78 6.69
N ALA A 109 17.60 6.99 6.18
CA ALA A 109 18.65 7.89 5.72
C ALA A 109 19.61 8.29 6.85
N LEU A 110 19.10 8.53 8.07
CA LEU A 110 19.91 8.85 9.24
C LEU A 110 20.84 7.70 9.65
N TYR A 111 20.32 6.47 9.68
CA TYR A 111 21.06 5.32 10.19
C TYR A 111 21.90 4.60 9.14
N PHE A 112 21.60 4.79 7.86
CA PHE A 112 22.23 4.12 6.73
C PHE A 112 22.67 5.11 5.62
N PRO A 113 23.56 6.07 5.93
CA PRO A 113 23.92 7.15 4.99
C PRO A 113 24.73 6.67 3.77
N VAL A 114 25.38 5.51 3.85
CA VAL A 114 26.21 4.96 2.76
C VAL A 114 25.51 3.74 2.17
N PHE A 115 24.62 3.96 1.19
CA PHE A 115 23.75 2.91 0.65
C PHE A 115 24.50 1.74 -0.02
N ASP A 116 25.60 2.05 -0.71
CA ASP A 116 26.35 1.07 -1.52
C ASP A 116 27.06 0.01 -0.68
N THR A 117 27.29 0.27 0.63
CA THR A 117 27.92 -0.69 1.55
C THR A 117 26.91 -1.55 2.31
N LEU A 118 25.61 -1.27 2.15
CA LEU A 118 24.55 -1.99 2.85
C LEU A 118 24.37 -3.41 2.28
N SER A 119 23.97 -4.33 3.15
CA SER A 119 23.56 -5.66 2.69
C SER A 119 22.35 -5.59 1.76
N PRO A 120 22.16 -6.55 0.84
CA PRO A 120 21.01 -6.54 -0.07
C PRO A 120 19.65 -6.45 0.63
N SER A 121 19.51 -7.04 1.83
CA SER A 121 18.25 -6.98 2.60
C SER A 121 17.95 -5.57 3.11
N VAL A 122 18.96 -4.81 3.53
CA VAL A 122 18.79 -3.43 3.98
C VAL A 122 18.59 -2.49 2.79
N GLN A 123 19.28 -2.71 1.67
CA GLN A 123 19.06 -1.98 0.42
C GLN A 123 17.61 -2.11 -0.06
N LYS A 124 17.03 -3.33 0.00
CA LYS A 124 15.63 -3.60 -0.34
C LYS A 124 14.68 -2.79 0.53
N GLU A 125 14.93 -2.74 1.84
CA GLU A 125 14.11 -1.94 2.74
C GLU A 125 14.16 -0.44 2.38
N GLY A 126 15.34 0.09 2.07
CA GLY A 126 15.49 1.49 1.62
C GLY A 126 14.75 1.79 0.33
N ILE A 127 14.94 0.97 -0.71
CA ILE A 127 14.25 1.14 -2.01
C ILE A 127 12.73 0.98 -1.83
N ARG A 128 12.28 0.05 -0.98
CA ARG A 128 10.86 -0.11 -0.64
C ARG A 128 10.29 1.16 -0.03
N LEU A 129 11.01 1.82 0.87
CA LEU A 129 10.55 3.07 1.48
C LEU A 129 10.39 4.18 0.45
N TYR A 130 11.36 4.34 -0.47
CA TYR A 130 11.21 5.28 -1.59
C TYR A 130 9.96 4.98 -2.43
N ILE A 131 9.68 3.71 -2.72
CA ILE A 131 8.44 3.30 -3.41
C ILE A 131 7.18 3.67 -2.60
N LEU A 132 7.19 3.41 -1.29
CA LEU A 132 6.02 3.64 -0.43
C LEU A 132 5.68 5.13 -0.23
N VAL A 133 6.70 6.00 -0.22
CA VAL A 133 6.52 7.46 -0.25
C VAL A 133 6.29 8.01 -1.66
N GLU A 134 6.19 7.15 -2.67
CA GLU A 134 5.96 7.47 -4.09
C GLU A 134 7.10 8.25 -4.76
N ASP A 135 8.31 8.15 -4.22
CA ASP A 135 9.54 8.69 -4.81
C ASP A 135 10.19 7.65 -5.74
N TYR A 136 9.51 7.40 -6.86
CA TYR A 136 9.94 6.44 -7.88
C TYR A 136 11.29 6.78 -8.55
N PRO A 137 11.62 8.07 -8.82
CA PRO A 137 12.94 8.43 -9.35
C PRO A 137 14.08 7.95 -8.46
N GLU A 138 14.00 8.19 -7.14
CA GLU A 138 15.03 7.81 -6.19
C GLU A 138 15.08 6.29 -5.99
N ALA A 139 13.90 5.64 -5.90
CA ALA A 139 13.80 4.18 -5.87
C ALA A 139 14.54 3.54 -7.06
N ASN A 140 14.31 4.06 -8.26
CA ASN A 140 14.91 3.56 -9.49
C ASN A 140 16.41 3.88 -9.57
N PHE A 141 16.83 5.06 -9.09
CA PHE A 141 18.25 5.43 -9.00
C PHE A 141 19.03 4.44 -8.14
N TRP A 142 18.57 4.17 -6.93
CA TRP A 142 19.22 3.23 -6.02
C TRP A 142 19.13 1.80 -6.53
N LEU A 143 17.98 1.37 -7.07
CA LEU A 143 17.81 0.04 -7.66
C LEU A 143 18.83 -0.21 -8.78
N ARG A 144 19.10 0.77 -9.65
CA ARG A 144 20.08 0.61 -10.74
C ARG A 144 21.49 0.34 -10.24
N LYS A 145 21.88 0.89 -9.07
CA LYS A 145 23.20 0.69 -8.47
C LYS A 145 23.39 -0.66 -7.79
N THR A 146 22.30 -1.39 -7.51
CA THR A 146 22.42 -2.67 -6.81
C THR A 146 23.02 -3.77 -7.70
N SER A 147 23.73 -4.69 -7.05
CA SER A 147 24.25 -5.92 -7.65
C SER A 147 23.32 -7.12 -7.45
N TRP A 148 22.00 -6.88 -7.29
CA TRP A 148 21.04 -7.94 -7.03
C TRP A 148 20.88 -8.89 -8.22
N PRO A 149 20.47 -10.16 -7.99
CA PRO A 149 20.17 -11.10 -9.06
C PRO A 149 19.16 -10.51 -10.06
N LYS A 150 19.40 -10.76 -11.36
CA LYS A 150 18.58 -10.24 -12.46
C LYS A 150 17.06 -10.46 -12.27
N PRO A 151 16.55 -11.65 -11.87
CA PRO A 151 15.12 -11.87 -11.65
C PRO A 151 14.50 -10.89 -10.66
N GLU A 152 15.20 -10.63 -9.57
CA GLU A 152 14.73 -9.73 -8.52
C GLU A 152 14.78 -8.28 -8.99
N LYS A 153 15.91 -7.84 -9.52
CA LYS A 153 16.05 -6.46 -10.04
C LYS A 153 15.02 -6.15 -11.13
N ALA A 154 14.70 -7.14 -11.98
CA ALA A 154 13.66 -7.00 -13.00
C ALA A 154 12.24 -6.86 -12.42
N THR A 155 11.91 -7.63 -11.38
CA THR A 155 10.63 -7.54 -10.66
C THR A 155 10.41 -6.13 -10.11
N TRP A 156 11.42 -5.60 -9.43
CA TRP A 156 11.35 -4.24 -8.88
C TRP A 156 11.29 -3.17 -9.98
N THR A 157 12.06 -3.34 -11.06
CA THR A 157 12.05 -2.42 -12.20
C THR A 157 10.67 -2.38 -12.88
N LEU A 158 10.05 -3.54 -13.10
CA LEU A 158 8.71 -3.65 -13.66
C LEU A 158 7.67 -2.99 -12.75
N GLY A 159 7.72 -3.27 -11.44
CA GLY A 159 6.85 -2.66 -10.45
C GLY A 159 6.95 -1.13 -10.45
N ILE A 160 8.18 -0.59 -10.43
CA ILE A 160 8.40 0.87 -10.48
C ILE A 160 7.85 1.48 -11.78
N LYS A 161 8.12 0.89 -12.95
CA LYS A 161 7.58 1.39 -14.23
C LYS A 161 6.05 1.45 -14.23
N ALA A 162 5.41 0.43 -13.66
CA ALA A 162 3.97 0.37 -13.54
C ALA A 162 3.42 1.40 -12.55
N LEU A 163 4.10 1.62 -11.41
CA LEU A 163 3.73 2.64 -10.43
C LEU A 163 3.92 4.07 -10.95
N GLU A 164 4.89 4.29 -11.84
CA GLU A 164 5.03 5.53 -12.61
C GLU A 164 3.96 5.70 -13.72
N MET A 165 3.03 4.75 -13.86
CA MET A 165 2.01 4.69 -14.91
C MET A 165 2.58 4.68 -16.34
N LYS A 166 3.84 4.24 -16.51
CA LYS A 166 4.48 4.05 -17.82
C LYS A 166 4.09 2.69 -18.39
N TRP A 167 2.78 2.51 -18.62
CA TRP A 167 2.18 1.20 -18.91
C TRP A 167 2.78 0.53 -20.16
N ASP A 168 2.98 1.28 -21.24
CA ASP A 168 3.56 0.74 -22.47
C ASP A 168 5.01 0.28 -22.28
N GLU A 169 5.83 1.08 -21.57
CA GLU A 169 7.20 0.69 -21.22
C GLU A 169 7.22 -0.52 -20.28
N ALA A 170 6.30 -0.57 -19.31
CA ALA A 170 6.18 -1.69 -18.39
C ALA A 170 5.80 -2.98 -19.14
N LEU A 171 4.88 -2.90 -20.11
CA LEU A 171 4.50 -4.05 -20.94
C LEU A 171 5.65 -4.50 -21.84
N GLN A 172 6.35 -3.57 -22.47
CA GLN A 172 7.53 -3.89 -23.29
C GLN A 172 8.61 -4.57 -22.44
N TYR A 173 8.85 -4.05 -21.24
CA TYR A 173 9.79 -4.63 -20.30
C TYR A 173 9.36 -6.04 -19.90
N TYR A 174 8.09 -6.24 -19.55
CA TYR A 174 7.54 -7.56 -19.21
C TYR A 174 7.78 -8.57 -20.34
N LYS A 175 7.35 -8.26 -21.57
CA LYS A 175 7.50 -9.14 -22.75
C LYS A 175 8.96 -9.47 -23.07
N THR A 176 9.87 -8.51 -22.90
CA THR A 176 11.30 -8.71 -23.18
C THR A 176 11.93 -9.73 -22.24
N TYR A 177 11.44 -9.85 -21.01
CA TYR A 177 12.04 -10.67 -19.97
C TYR A 177 11.16 -11.86 -19.52
N GLU A 178 9.93 -11.97 -20.00
CA GLU A 178 8.93 -12.99 -19.60
C GLU A 178 9.48 -14.41 -19.64
N ASP A 179 10.02 -14.85 -20.78
CA ASP A 179 10.56 -16.22 -20.92
C ASP A 179 11.88 -16.44 -20.16
N SER A 180 12.62 -15.36 -19.91
CA SER A 180 13.93 -15.41 -19.27
C SER A 180 13.85 -15.42 -17.73
N ILE A 181 12.72 -15.06 -17.15
CA ILE A 181 12.58 -14.81 -15.71
C ILE A 181 11.42 -15.62 -15.14
N ARG A 182 11.73 -16.77 -14.52
CA ARG A 182 10.76 -17.58 -13.76
C ARG A 182 10.52 -17.01 -12.36
N ASN A 183 9.95 -15.81 -12.25
CA ASN A 183 9.59 -15.20 -10.97
C ASN A 183 8.06 -15.00 -10.90
N PRO A 184 7.35 -15.59 -9.91
CA PRO A 184 5.90 -15.47 -9.81
C PRO A 184 5.40 -14.02 -9.65
N VAL A 185 6.11 -13.20 -8.87
CA VAL A 185 5.76 -11.79 -8.65
C VAL A 185 5.99 -10.97 -9.91
N PHE A 186 7.07 -11.26 -10.66
CA PHE A 186 7.31 -10.65 -11.97
C PHE A 186 6.13 -10.91 -12.93
N HIS A 187 5.67 -12.16 -13.03
CA HIS A 187 4.51 -12.50 -13.84
C HIS A 187 3.22 -11.86 -13.35
N GLN A 188 2.99 -11.82 -12.03
CA GLN A 188 1.82 -11.13 -11.47
C GLN A 188 1.79 -9.65 -11.87
N PHE A 189 2.92 -8.95 -11.75
CA PHE A 189 3.02 -7.55 -12.20
C PHE A 189 2.79 -7.42 -13.70
N GLY A 190 3.36 -8.31 -14.52
CA GLY A 190 3.13 -8.33 -15.96
C GLY A 190 1.65 -8.49 -16.34
N LEU A 191 0.96 -9.44 -15.72
CA LEU A 191 -0.47 -9.67 -15.92
C LEU A 191 -1.31 -8.46 -15.47
N THR A 192 -0.91 -7.80 -14.38
CA THR A 192 -1.57 -6.57 -13.91
C THR A 192 -1.43 -5.44 -14.95
N VAL A 193 -0.22 -5.26 -15.49
CA VAL A 193 0.06 -4.28 -16.56
C VAL A 193 -0.72 -4.61 -17.84
N GLN A 194 -0.76 -5.88 -18.24
CA GLN A 194 -1.53 -6.31 -19.41
C GLN A 194 -3.02 -6.05 -19.25
N ARG A 195 -3.60 -6.48 -18.12
CA ARG A 195 -5.03 -6.25 -17.79
C ARG A 195 -5.36 -4.76 -17.78
N ARG A 196 -4.44 -3.92 -17.30
CA ARG A 196 -4.62 -2.46 -17.33
C ARG A 196 -4.74 -1.93 -18.76
N LEU A 197 -3.85 -2.37 -19.65
CA LEU A 197 -3.80 -1.93 -21.04
C LEU A 197 -4.97 -2.46 -21.89
N GLU A 198 -5.57 -3.59 -21.51
CA GLU A 198 -6.81 -4.09 -22.10
C GLU A 198 -8.02 -3.16 -21.88
N GLN A 199 -7.94 -2.23 -20.91
CA GLN A 199 -8.98 -1.23 -20.65
C GLN A 199 -8.63 0.08 -21.35
N PRO A 200 -9.17 0.34 -22.56
CA PRO A 200 -8.76 1.49 -23.37
C PRO A 200 -9.15 2.80 -22.69
N HIS A 201 -8.28 3.79 -22.84
CA HIS A 201 -8.56 5.15 -22.39
C HIS A 201 -9.79 5.73 -23.09
N LYS A 202 -10.66 6.32 -22.30
CA LYS A 202 -11.85 7.04 -22.74
C LYS A 202 -11.52 8.52 -22.91
N SER A 203 -11.84 9.07 -24.07
CA SER A 203 -11.61 10.49 -24.36
C SER A 203 -12.67 11.36 -23.69
N PRO A 204 -12.29 12.36 -22.87
CA PRO A 204 -13.23 13.33 -22.30
C PRO A 204 -13.99 14.13 -23.35
N TRP A 205 -13.35 14.44 -24.48
CA TRP A 205 -13.97 15.18 -25.57
C TRP A 205 -15.08 14.36 -26.24
N ILE A 206 -14.81 13.09 -26.56
CA ILE A 206 -15.81 12.18 -27.13
C ILE A 206 -16.99 12.01 -26.17
N ALA A 207 -16.72 11.83 -24.87
CA ALA A 207 -17.78 11.73 -23.88
C ALA A 207 -18.65 13.00 -23.83
N GLY A 208 -18.02 14.18 -23.85
CA GLY A 208 -18.72 15.46 -23.86
C GLY A 208 -19.58 15.65 -25.13
N THR A 209 -19.02 15.41 -26.31
CA THR A 209 -19.73 15.59 -27.59
C THR A 209 -20.89 14.63 -27.74
N LEU A 210 -20.73 13.35 -27.35
CA LEU A 210 -21.83 12.38 -27.32
C LEU A 210 -22.96 12.87 -26.41
N SER A 211 -22.64 13.38 -25.22
CA SER A 211 -23.62 13.93 -24.28
C SER A 211 -24.26 15.24 -24.73
N ALA A 212 -23.61 15.99 -25.61
CA ALA A 212 -24.18 17.19 -26.22
C ALA A 212 -25.22 16.81 -27.28
N LEU A 213 -24.97 15.76 -28.06
CA LEU A 213 -25.93 15.26 -29.05
C LEU A 213 -27.16 14.64 -28.36
N VAL A 214 -26.91 13.75 -27.40
CA VAL A 214 -27.97 13.10 -26.63
C VAL A 214 -27.54 13.01 -25.17
N PRO A 215 -28.30 13.63 -24.24
CA PRO A 215 -27.99 13.58 -22.82
C PRO A 215 -27.77 12.14 -22.32
N GLY A 216 -26.68 11.92 -21.60
CA GLY A 216 -26.30 10.61 -21.07
C GLY A 216 -25.40 9.73 -21.97
N LEU A 217 -25.27 9.98 -23.28
CA LEU A 217 -24.46 9.08 -24.13
C LEU A 217 -22.96 9.07 -23.77
N GLY A 218 -22.40 10.19 -23.32
CA GLY A 218 -21.03 10.21 -22.81
C GLY A 218 -20.81 9.33 -21.58
N LYS A 219 -21.84 9.18 -20.75
CA LYS A 219 -21.85 8.29 -19.58
C LYS A 219 -22.05 6.84 -19.98
N VAL A 220 -22.86 6.55 -21.00
CA VAL A 220 -22.92 5.21 -21.63
C VAL A 220 -21.56 4.79 -22.19
N TYR A 221 -20.86 5.69 -22.90
CA TYR A 221 -19.52 5.45 -23.43
C TYR A 221 -18.48 5.06 -22.35
N THR A 222 -18.69 5.57 -21.12
CA THR A 222 -17.86 5.30 -19.94
C THR A 222 -18.45 4.22 -19.03
N LYS A 223 -19.47 3.49 -19.49
CA LYS A 223 -20.16 2.40 -18.77
C LYS A 223 -20.87 2.85 -17.48
N ASP A 224 -21.16 4.14 -17.36
CA ASP A 224 -21.88 4.74 -16.23
C ASP A 224 -23.38 4.85 -16.56
N TYR A 225 -24.06 3.70 -16.63
CA TYR A 225 -25.45 3.61 -17.09
C TYR A 225 -26.43 4.30 -16.15
N GLY A 226 -26.14 4.30 -14.84
CA GLY A 226 -26.97 4.99 -13.84
C GLY A 226 -26.98 6.49 -14.06
N ASP A 227 -25.80 7.12 -14.15
CA ASP A 227 -25.69 8.55 -14.41
C ASP A 227 -26.23 8.91 -15.81
N ALA A 228 -26.11 8.00 -16.79
CA ALA A 228 -26.64 8.20 -18.13
C ALA A 228 -28.17 8.32 -18.11
N ALA A 229 -28.86 7.40 -17.43
CA ALA A 229 -30.32 7.41 -17.30
C ALA A 229 -30.82 8.68 -16.60
N MET A 230 -30.15 9.10 -15.51
CA MET A 230 -30.51 10.33 -14.80
C MET A 230 -30.33 11.57 -15.68
N SER A 231 -29.29 11.61 -16.51
CA SER A 231 -29.04 12.74 -17.42
C SER A 231 -30.14 12.85 -18.47
N LEU A 232 -30.53 11.73 -19.08
CA LEU A 232 -31.61 11.68 -20.05
C LEU A 232 -32.94 12.10 -19.42
N LEU A 233 -33.25 11.59 -18.23
CA LEU A 233 -34.49 11.90 -17.52
C LEU A 233 -34.58 13.38 -17.17
N PHE A 234 -33.57 13.96 -16.52
CA PHE A 234 -33.63 15.36 -16.10
C PHE A 234 -33.62 16.32 -17.28
N VAL A 235 -32.75 16.12 -18.27
CA VAL A 235 -32.73 17.01 -19.44
C VAL A 235 -34.00 16.84 -20.27
N GLY A 236 -34.42 15.60 -20.53
CA GLY A 236 -35.61 15.29 -21.32
C GLY A 236 -36.90 15.79 -20.68
N LEU A 237 -37.08 15.58 -19.37
CA LEU A 237 -38.27 16.04 -18.66
C LEU A 237 -38.38 17.57 -18.66
N ASN A 238 -37.27 18.29 -18.39
CA ASN A 238 -37.29 19.75 -18.40
C ASN A 238 -37.48 20.30 -19.83
N ALA A 239 -36.87 19.68 -20.84
CA ALA A 239 -37.09 20.05 -22.23
C ALA A 239 -38.56 19.85 -22.64
N TRP A 240 -39.18 18.75 -22.23
CA TRP A 240 -40.60 18.49 -22.49
C TRP A 240 -41.51 19.50 -21.79
N GLN A 241 -41.23 19.84 -20.53
CA GLN A 241 -41.98 20.86 -19.79
C GLN A 241 -41.84 22.25 -20.42
N ALA A 242 -40.62 22.63 -20.82
CA ALA A 242 -40.37 23.87 -21.53
C ALA A 242 -41.15 23.93 -22.86
N TYR A 243 -41.10 22.85 -23.65
CA TYR A 243 -41.85 22.72 -24.90
C TYR A 243 -43.36 22.89 -24.68
N ARG A 244 -43.93 22.25 -23.65
CA ARG A 244 -45.37 22.40 -23.33
C ARG A 244 -45.73 23.84 -22.96
N GLY A 245 -44.90 24.53 -22.20
CA GLY A 245 -45.11 25.94 -21.84
C GLY A 245 -45.11 26.84 -23.07
N PHE A 246 -44.05 26.76 -23.89
CA PHE A 246 -43.92 27.57 -25.10
C PHE A 246 -44.97 27.25 -26.15
N ARG A 247 -45.41 25.98 -26.29
CA ARG A 247 -46.48 25.62 -27.21
C ARG A 247 -47.82 26.27 -26.85
N LYS A 248 -48.07 26.48 -25.55
CA LYS A 248 -49.34 27.04 -25.06
C LYS A 248 -49.37 28.57 -25.09
N GLU A 249 -48.29 29.22 -24.68
CA GLU A 249 -48.26 30.68 -24.40
C GLU A 249 -47.20 31.42 -25.23
N GLY A 250 -46.50 30.72 -26.13
CA GLY A 250 -45.40 31.28 -26.91
C GLY A 250 -44.28 31.82 -26.01
N ILE A 251 -43.56 32.83 -26.50
CA ILE A 251 -42.44 33.46 -25.78
C ILE A 251 -42.85 34.14 -24.45
N LYS A 252 -44.15 34.37 -24.23
CA LYS A 252 -44.69 34.97 -22.99
C LYS A 252 -44.81 33.95 -21.85
N SER A 253 -44.52 32.66 -22.09
CA SER A 253 -44.65 31.62 -21.07
C SER A 253 -43.56 31.71 -19.99
N VAL A 254 -43.92 32.17 -18.79
CA VAL A 254 -43.02 32.13 -17.62
C VAL A 254 -42.64 30.68 -17.30
N HIS A 255 -43.61 29.75 -17.35
CA HIS A 255 -43.36 28.33 -17.13
C HIS A 255 -42.36 27.76 -18.14
N GLY A 256 -42.52 28.09 -19.43
CA GLY A 256 -41.60 27.69 -20.49
C GLY A 256 -40.16 28.13 -20.21
N TRP A 257 -39.95 29.40 -19.88
CA TRP A 257 -38.63 29.95 -19.57
C TRP A 257 -38.00 29.36 -18.31
N VAL A 258 -38.77 29.12 -17.26
CA VAL A 258 -38.25 28.49 -16.02
C VAL A 258 -37.71 27.09 -16.31
N PHE A 259 -38.51 26.24 -16.97
CA PHE A 259 -38.08 24.88 -17.29
C PHE A 259 -36.98 24.85 -18.36
N ALA A 260 -36.95 25.82 -19.28
CA ALA A 260 -35.85 25.98 -20.23
C ALA A 260 -34.54 26.33 -19.53
N GLY A 261 -34.57 27.25 -18.56
CA GLY A 261 -33.39 27.62 -17.78
C GLY A 261 -32.84 26.44 -16.98
N ILE A 262 -33.72 25.74 -16.26
CA ILE A 262 -33.36 24.52 -15.49
C ILE A 262 -32.81 23.43 -16.42
N GLY A 263 -33.51 23.18 -17.53
CA GLY A 263 -33.09 22.21 -18.55
C GLY A 263 -31.73 22.53 -19.14
N ALA A 264 -31.46 23.81 -19.43
CA ALA A 264 -30.16 24.27 -19.92
C ALA A 264 -29.05 24.03 -18.89
N THR A 265 -29.31 24.31 -17.60
CA THR A 265 -28.35 24.01 -16.51
C THR A 265 -28.03 22.51 -16.45
N PHE A 266 -29.04 21.64 -16.46
CA PHE A 266 -28.82 20.19 -16.46
C PHE A 266 -28.11 19.71 -17.72
N TYR A 267 -28.43 20.28 -18.89
CA TYR A 267 -27.81 19.94 -20.16
C TYR A 267 -26.30 20.24 -20.16
N LEU A 268 -25.92 21.46 -19.77
CA LEU A 268 -24.51 21.86 -19.65
C LEU A 268 -23.78 21.02 -18.58
N GLY A 269 -24.44 20.80 -17.43
CA GLY A 269 -23.92 19.93 -16.38
C GLY A 269 -23.69 18.50 -16.82
N ASN A 270 -24.56 17.94 -17.66
CA ASN A 270 -24.39 16.60 -18.26
C ASN A 270 -23.18 16.55 -19.19
N ILE A 271 -22.95 17.55 -20.04
CA ILE A 271 -21.79 17.57 -20.96
C ILE A 271 -20.48 17.58 -20.15
N TRP A 272 -20.37 18.48 -19.17
CA TRP A 272 -19.19 18.56 -18.31
C TRP A 272 -19.02 17.29 -17.46
N GLY A 273 -20.12 16.78 -16.90
CA GLY A 273 -20.15 15.55 -16.11
C GLY A 273 -19.69 14.33 -16.91
N SER A 274 -20.05 14.24 -18.19
CA SER A 274 -19.59 13.16 -19.08
C SER A 274 -18.10 13.24 -19.40
N ALA A 275 -17.56 14.43 -19.63
CA ALA A 275 -16.12 14.60 -19.77
C ALA A 275 -15.37 14.18 -18.49
N LYS A 276 -15.91 14.50 -17.31
CA LYS A 276 -15.37 14.07 -16.02
C LYS A 276 -15.50 12.56 -15.80
N ALA A 277 -16.60 11.94 -16.22
CA ALA A 277 -16.81 10.50 -16.15
C ALA A 277 -15.73 9.73 -16.94
N ALA A 278 -15.31 10.23 -18.11
CA ALA A 278 -14.22 9.64 -18.89
C ALA A 278 -12.87 9.68 -18.14
N LYS A 279 -12.54 10.81 -17.51
CA LYS A 279 -11.33 10.91 -16.67
C LYS A 279 -11.38 9.95 -15.47
N ARG A 280 -12.54 9.86 -14.83
CA ARG A 280 -12.77 8.93 -13.70
C ARG A 280 -12.63 7.48 -14.14
N PHE A 281 -13.17 7.11 -15.29
CA PHE A 281 -13.04 5.78 -15.88
C PHE A 281 -11.57 5.40 -16.07
N ASN A 282 -10.76 6.29 -16.68
CA ASN A 282 -9.34 6.00 -16.92
C ASN A 282 -8.57 5.86 -15.59
N ARG A 283 -8.73 6.85 -14.70
CA ARG A 283 -8.05 6.86 -13.39
C ARG A 283 -8.42 5.65 -12.54
N LYS A 284 -9.64 5.13 -12.65
CA LYS A 284 -10.08 3.94 -11.91
C LYS A 284 -9.17 2.75 -12.19
N PHE A 285 -8.92 2.44 -13.46
CA PHE A 285 -8.09 1.30 -13.83
C PHE A 285 -6.61 1.54 -13.51
N ASP A 286 -6.10 2.76 -13.72
CA ASP A 286 -4.73 3.11 -13.30
C ASP A 286 -4.56 2.89 -11.79
N LYS A 287 -5.54 3.35 -11.01
CA LYS A 287 -5.54 3.21 -9.56
C LYS A 287 -5.63 1.74 -9.12
N GLU A 288 -6.54 0.96 -9.70
CA GLU A 288 -6.68 -0.47 -9.38
C GLU A 288 -5.36 -1.23 -9.62
N ALA A 289 -4.71 -1.00 -10.76
CA ALA A 289 -3.44 -1.64 -11.10
C ALA A 289 -2.29 -1.18 -10.20
N THR A 290 -2.19 0.12 -9.93
CA THR A 290 -1.14 0.66 -9.04
C THR A 290 -1.32 0.24 -7.60
N ASP A 291 -2.56 0.21 -7.08
CA ASP A 291 -2.88 -0.27 -5.73
C ASP A 291 -2.52 -1.77 -5.57
N GLU A 292 -2.80 -2.61 -6.57
CA GLU A 292 -2.42 -4.04 -6.58
C GLU A 292 -0.89 -4.23 -6.49
N ILE A 293 -0.13 -3.48 -7.28
CA ILE A 293 1.35 -3.55 -7.29
C ILE A 293 1.93 -2.98 -5.99
N LYS A 294 1.40 -1.84 -5.50
CA LYS A 294 1.88 -1.19 -4.26
C LYS A 294 1.66 -2.10 -3.06
N ALA A 295 0.55 -2.82 -2.99
CA ALA A 295 0.27 -3.78 -1.91
C ALA A 295 1.34 -4.88 -1.83
N VAL A 296 1.87 -5.35 -2.96
CA VAL A 296 2.95 -6.35 -2.98
C VAL A 296 4.23 -5.80 -2.35
N PHE A 297 4.58 -4.54 -2.63
CA PHE A 297 5.73 -3.89 -1.98
C PHE A 297 5.52 -3.64 -0.47
N GLU A 298 4.28 -3.42 -0.05
CA GLU A 298 3.95 -3.17 1.36
C GLU A 298 3.98 -4.46 2.19
N TYR A 299 3.51 -5.59 1.63
CA TYR A 299 3.21 -6.80 2.41
C TYR A 299 3.95 -8.10 2.00
N HIS A 300 4.52 -8.19 0.79
CA HIS A 300 4.94 -9.48 0.21
C HIS A 300 6.38 -9.55 -0.30
N LEU A 301 7.00 -8.42 -0.59
CA LEU A 301 8.44 -8.30 -0.90
C LEU A 301 9.16 -7.73 0.30
#